data_AF-A0A1G7HZ87-F1
#
_entry.id   AF-A0A1G7HZ87-F1
#
_cell.length_a   1.000
_cell.length_b   1.000
_cell.length_c   1.000
_cell.angle_alpha   90.00
_cell.angle_beta   90.00
_cell.angle_gamma   90.00
#
_symmetry.space_group_name_H-M   'P 1'
#
loop_
_entity.id
_entity.type
_entity.pdbx_description
1 polymer ?
#
loop_
_entity_poly.entity_id
_entity_poly.type
_entity_poly.pdbx_seq_one_letter_code
_entity_poly.pdbx_strand_id
1 'polypeptide(L)' 'MTCTHCDAVEQRGRFCVGCGKRLPPSPLPARRARLAPQYLRDDDTQPVLRFNVTPRTPLERQSDALV' A
#
# COMPACT_ATOMS: atom_id res chain seq x y z
N MET A 1 9.60 -4.90 14.35
CA MET A 1 10.67 -3.87 14.24
C MET A 1 10.41 -2.79 15.27
N THR A 2 11.43 -2.14 15.83
CA THR A 2 11.26 -1.00 16.74
C THR A 2 11.30 0.32 15.98
N CYS A 3 10.47 1.28 16.36
CA CYS A 3 10.49 2.62 15.78
C CYS A 3 11.62 3.45 16.38
N THR A 4 12.48 4.07 15.56
CA THR A 4 13.60 4.92 16.02
C THR A 4 13.19 6.31 16.49
N HIS A 5 11.88 6.63 16.50
CA HIS A 5 11.36 7.96 16.84
C HIS A 5 10.53 7.98 18.12
N CYS A 6 9.81 6.90 18.42
CA CYS A 6 8.94 6.81 19.60
C CYS A 6 9.07 5.47 20.33
N ASP A 7 10.07 4.66 19.96
CA ASP A 7 10.42 3.37 20.58
C ASP A 7 9.30 2.31 20.59
N ALA A 8 8.21 2.55 19.85
CA ALA A 8 7.14 1.58 19.71
C ALA A 8 7.70 0.26 19.14
N VAL A 9 7.41 -0.84 19.85
CA VAL A 9 7.90 -2.19 19.53
C VAL A 9 7.02 -2.90 18.50
N GLU A 10 7.52 -4.02 17.95
CA GLU A 10 6.77 -4.93 17.06
C GLU A 10 6.09 -4.30 15.83
N GLN A 11 6.58 -3.14 15.39
CA GLN A 11 6.05 -2.45 14.23
C GLN A 11 6.20 -3.28 12.96
N ARG A 12 5.17 -3.23 12.10
CA ARG A 12 5.09 -3.89 10.79
C ARG A 12 4.57 -2.88 9.77
N GLY A 13 5.08 -2.96 8.54
CA GLY A 13 4.66 -2.10 7.43
C GLY A 13 5.60 -0.93 7.18
N ARG A 14 5.11 0.09 6.46
CA ARG A 14 5.92 1.20 5.96
C ARG A 14 5.99 2.40 6.90
N PHE A 15 5.03 2.53 7.82
CA PHE A 15 4.91 3.63 8.76
C PHE A 15 4.66 3.10 10.18
N CYS A 16 5.15 3.82 11.18
CA CYS A 16 4.92 3.51 12.59
C CYS A 16 3.46 3.82 12.96
N VAL A 17 2.82 2.91 13.68
CA VAL A 17 1.44 3.09 14.16
C VAL A 17 1.37 4.15 15.26
N GLY A 18 2.42 4.27 16.08
CA GLY A 18 2.45 5.22 17.21
C GLY A 18 2.69 6.67 16.78
N CYS A 19 3.68 6.95 15.93
CA CYS A 19 4.07 8.33 15.59
C CYS A 19 3.90 8.69 14.10
N GLY A 20 3.40 7.78 13.27
CA GLY A 20 3.14 8.01 11.84
C GLY A 20 4.38 8.16 10.95
N LYS A 21 5.58 8.21 11.52
CA LYS A 21 6.84 8.36 10.77
C LYS A 21 7.18 7.08 10.00
N ARG A 22 7.90 7.24 8.90
CA ARG A 22 8.31 6.13 8.04
C ARG A 22 9.28 5.21 8.78
N LEU A 23 8.99 3.91 8.78
CA LEU A 23 9.87 2.91 9.35
C LEU A 23 11.03 2.60 8.39
N PRO A 24 12.19 2.16 8.91
CA PRO A 24 13.28 1.70 8.06
C PRO A 24 12.80 0.49 7.23
N PRO A 25 13.35 0.29 6.02
CA PRO A 25 13.00 -0.86 5.19
C PRO A 25 13.35 -2.16 5.92
N SER A 26 12.50 -3.18 5.79
CA SER A 26 12.80 -4.50 6.34
C SER A 26 14.04 -5.10 5.67
N PRO A 27 14.90 -5.83 6.39
CA PRO A 27 16.04 -6.54 5.80
C PRO A 27 15.59 -7.75 4.97
N LEU A 28 14.34 -8.19 5.13
CA LEU A 28 13.76 -9.24 4.29
C LEU A 28 13.64 -8.74 2.84
N PRO A 29 13.95 -9.58 1.84
CA PRO A 29 13.81 -9.20 0.45
C PRO A 29 12.37 -8.80 0.16
N ALA A 30 12.20 -7.71 -0.59
CA ALA A 30 10.90 -7.33 -1.08
C ALA A 30 10.29 -8.50 -1.85
N ARG A 31 9.07 -8.92 -1.47
CA ARG A 31 8.34 -9.92 -2.26
C ARG A 31 8.16 -9.35 -3.65
N ARG A 32 8.72 -10.02 -4.65
CA ARG A 32 8.48 -9.68 -6.05
C ARG A 32 6.97 -9.77 -6.28
N ALA A 33 6.42 -8.78 -6.98
CA ALA A 33 5.07 -8.90 -7.50
C ALA A 33 5.01 -10.21 -8.31
N ARG A 34 4.03 -11.07 -8.00
CA ARG A 34 3.78 -12.26 -8.81
C ARG A 34 3.21 -11.77 -10.13
N LEU A 35 4.08 -11.48 -11.08
CA LEU A 35 3.68 -11.27 -12.47
C LEU A 35 3.05 -12.57 -12.97
N ALA A 36 2.01 -12.44 -13.80
CA ALA A 36 1.43 -13.60 -14.47
C ALA A 36 2.55 -14.36 -15.24
N PRO A 37 2.54 -15.70 -15.22
CA PRO A 37 3.45 -16.50 -16.04
C PRO A 37 3.41 -16.08 -17.51
N GLN A 38 4.54 -16.18 -18.23
CA GLN A 38 4.66 -15.71 -19.61
C GLN A 38 3.60 -16.29 -20.55
N TYR A 39 3.32 -17.59 -20.43
CA TYR A 39 2.33 -18.28 -21.27
C TYR A 39 0.89 -17.82 -21.05
N LEU A 40 0.60 -17.12 -19.96
CA LEU A 40 -0.71 -16.56 -19.68
C LEU A 40 -0.84 -15.14 -20.24
N ARG A 41 0.24 -14.51 -20.72
CA ARG A 41 0.19 -13.10 -21.15
C ARG A 41 -0.62 -12.89 -22.44
N ASP A 42 -0.65 -13.89 -23.30
CA ASP A 42 -1.31 -13.85 -24.62
C ASP A 42 -2.56 -14.74 -24.66
N ASP A 43 -3.05 -15.15 -23.49
CA ASP A 43 -4.23 -15.99 -23.39
C ASP A 43 -5.49 -15.12 -23.54
N ASP A 44 -6.00 -15.03 -24.77
CA ASP A 44 -7.25 -14.34 -25.13
C ASP A 44 -8.50 -14.96 -24.47
N THR A 45 -8.37 -16.12 -23.81
CA THR A 45 -9.42 -16.73 -23.00
C THR A 45 -9.40 -16.26 -21.55
N GLN A 46 -8.41 -15.45 -21.14
CA GLN A 46 -8.45 -14.82 -19.84
C GLN A 46 -9.69 -13.93 -19.72
N PRO A 47 -10.55 -14.17 -18.72
CA PRO A 47 -11.68 -13.29 -18.48
C PRO A 47 -11.12 -11.94 -18.04
N VAL A 48 -11.30 -10.91 -18.88
CA VAL A 48 -11.13 -9.52 -18.45
C VAL A 48 -12.15 -9.31 -17.33
N LEU A 49 -11.72 -9.39 -16.08
CA LEU A 49 -12.53 -9.06 -14.93
C LEU A 49 -12.86 -7.57 -15.03
N ARG A 50 -13.99 -7.26 -15.67
CA ARG A 50 -14.56 -5.92 -15.71
C ARG A 50 -15.12 -5.63 -14.32
N PHE A 51 -14.27 -5.11 -13.45
CA PHE A 51 -14.74 -4.52 -12.21
C PHE A 51 -15.55 -3.28 -12.57
N ASN A 52 -16.81 -3.23 -12.15
CA ASN A 52 -17.59 -1.99 -12.15
C ASN A 52 -16.99 -1.07 -11.08
N VAL A 53 -15.87 -0.41 -11.41
CA VAL A 53 -15.24 0.55 -10.52
C VAL A 53 -16.09 1.81 -10.57
N THR A 54 -16.86 2.07 -9.52
CA THR A 54 -17.34 3.41 -9.23
C THR A 54 -16.16 4.21 -8.69
N PRO A 55 -15.62 5.19 -9.44
CA PRO A 55 -14.53 6.00 -8.94
C PRO A 55 -15.01 6.70 -7.67
N ARG A 56 -14.24 6.57 -6.58
CA ARG A 56 -14.49 7.37 -5.39
C ARG A 56 -14.35 8.83 -5.78
N THR A 57 -15.38 9.62 -5.48
CA THR A 57 -15.26 11.08 -5.58
C THR A 57 -14.06 11.50 -4.72
N PRO A 58 -13.17 12.37 -5.23
CA PRO A 58 -12.18 13.00 -4.39
C PRO A 58 -12.92 13.65 -3.24
N LEU A 59 -12.62 13.23 -2.01
CA LEU A 59 -13.01 13.97 -0.82
C LEU A 59 -12.37 15.35 -0.99
N GLU A 60 -13.19 16.38 -1.22
CA GLU A 60 -12.71 17.75 -1.16
C GLU A 60 -11.94 17.87 0.14
N ARG A 61 -10.66 18.21 0.00
CA ARG A 61 -9.77 18.48 1.12
C ARG A 61 -10.45 19.61 1.88
N GLN A 62 -11.12 19.26 2.97
CA GLN A 62 -11.78 20.18 3.88
C GLN A 62 -10.72 21.19 4.33
N SER A 63 -10.66 22.31 3.61
CA SER A 63 -9.84 23.45 3.96
C SER A 63 -10.51 24.10 5.17
N ASP A 64 -9.67 24.29 6.18
CA ASP A 64 -9.80 25.26 7.25
C ASP A 64 -10.67 24.86 8.44
N ALA A 65 -9.98 24.16 9.35
CA ALA A 65 -10.01 24.63 10.74
C ALA A 65 -9.49 26.08 10.81
N LEU A 66 -10.12 26.87 11.69
CA LEU A 66 -9.88 28.28 12.07
C LEU A 66 -10.54 29.35 11.19
N VAL A 67 -11.69 29.87 11.65
CA VAL A 67 -11.79 31.16 12.39
C VAL A 67 -12.81 31.00 13.51
#